data_AF-A0A165K647-F1
#
_entry.id   AF-A0A165K647-F1
#
_cell.length_a   1.000
_cell.length_b   1.000
_cell.length_c   1.000
_cell.angle_alpha   90.00
_cell.angle_beta   90.00
_cell.angle_gamma   90.00
#
_symmetry.space_group_name_H-M   'P 1'
#
loop_
_entity.id
_entity.type
_entity.pdbx_description
1 polymer ?
#
loop_
_entity_poly.entity_id
_entity_poly.type
_entity_poly.pdbx_seq_one_letter_code
_entity_poly.pdbx_strand_id
1 'polypeptide(L)' 'KTTVDETDGSITLKKLESRLNTFTPVSTYLLRSNSDVTSLLSGTALKAVVAYVTDYITKTPLKTYTIFQTIRDVFD' A
#
# COMPACT_ATOMS: atom_id res chain seq x y z
N LYS A 1 5.28 -15.38 -9.45
CA LYS A 1 5.88 -16.18 -8.35
C LYS A 1 6.07 -15.22 -7.19
N THR A 2 5.90 -15.66 -5.93
CA THR A 2 6.21 -14.77 -4.80
C THR A 2 7.72 -14.71 -4.70
N THR A 3 8.27 -13.50 -4.73
CA THR A 3 9.71 -13.26 -4.71
C THR A 3 10.04 -12.27 -3.61
N VAL A 4 11.20 -12.46 -3.00
CA VAL A 4 11.76 -11.53 -2.03
C VAL A 4 12.96 -10.87 -2.71
N ASP A 5 13.01 -9.55 -2.67
CA ASP A 5 14.18 -8.79 -3.07
C ASP A 5 15.25 -8.93 -1.99
N GLU A 6 16.44 -9.38 -2.38
CA GLU A 6 17.55 -9.62 -1.46
C GLU A 6 18.22 -8.32 -0.99
N THR A 7 17.96 -7.18 -1.66
CA THR A 7 18.60 -5.90 -1.37
C THR A 7 17.87 -5.08 -0.32
N ASP A 8 16.54 -5.01 -0.40
CA ASP A 8 15.69 -4.26 0.52
C ASP A 8 14.72 -5.14 1.31
N GLY A 9 14.76 -6.47 1.10
CA GLY A 9 13.89 -7.46 1.75
C GLY A 9 12.45 -7.44 1.23
N SER A 10 12.14 -6.63 0.22
CA SER A 10 10.75 -6.40 -0.17
C SER A 10 10.12 -7.62 -0.82
N ILE A 11 8.89 -7.91 -0.41
CA ILE A 11 8.18 -9.11 -0.84
C ILE A 11 7.20 -8.74 -1.95
N THR A 12 7.45 -9.24 -3.16
CA THR A 12 6.49 -9.20 -4.26
C THR A 12 5.68 -10.49 -4.27
N LEU A 13 4.41 -10.41 -3.91
CA LEU A 13 3.52 -11.57 -3.84
C LEU A 13 3.03 -12.00 -5.23
N LYS A 14 2.99 -13.31 -5.52
CA LYS A 14 2.29 -13.82 -6.71
C LYS A 14 0.80 -13.63 -6.51
N LYS A 15 0.20 -12.79 -7.35
CA LYS A 15 -1.26 -12.69 -7.46
C LYS A 15 -1.74 -13.88 -8.30
N LEU A 16 -2.53 -14.78 -7.71
CA LEU A 16 -3.01 -16.01 -8.35
C LEU A 16 -4.33 -15.80 -9.10
N GLU A 17 -5.11 -14.81 -8.69
CA GLU A 17 -6.42 -14.52 -9.28
C GLU A 17 -6.32 -13.48 -10.40
N SER A 18 -7.06 -13.71 -11.48
CA SER A 18 -7.11 -12.83 -12.65
C SER A 18 -7.80 -11.48 -12.35
N ARG A 19 -8.69 -11.46 -11.36
CA ARG A 19 -9.39 -10.25 -10.87
C ARG A 19 -9.13 -10.11 -9.38
N LEU A 20 -8.09 -9.35 -9.04
CA LEU A 20 -7.77 -9.01 -7.66
C LEU A 20 -8.99 -8.44 -6.91
N ASN A 21 -9.47 -9.18 -5.91
CA ASN A 21 -9.87 -8.68 -4.58
C ASN A 21 -10.39 -9.81 -3.66
N THR A 22 -9.59 -10.83 -3.40
CA THR A 22 -9.95 -11.88 -2.43
C THR A 22 -8.70 -12.46 -1.80
N PHE A 23 -7.89 -11.63 -1.13
CA PHE A 23 -6.96 -12.19 -0.16
C PHE A 23 -7.71 -12.64 1.11
N THR A 24 -8.84 -11.98 1.42
CA THR A 24 -9.63 -12.28 2.62
C THR A 24 -11.13 -12.16 2.34
N PRO A 25 -11.85 -13.26 2.09
CA PRO A 25 -13.30 -13.24 1.90
C PRO A 25 -14.06 -12.55 3.04
N VAL A 26 -13.55 -12.67 4.27
CA VAL A 26 -14.11 -12.01 5.46
C VAL A 26 -13.98 -10.48 5.37
N SER A 27 -12.81 -9.96 4.98
CA SER A 27 -12.61 -8.51 4.84
C SER A 27 -13.45 -7.95 3.70
N THR A 28 -13.54 -8.65 2.56
CA THR A 28 -14.41 -8.25 1.44
C THR A 28 -15.88 -8.24 1.86
N TYR A 29 -16.33 -9.21 2.66
CA TYR A 29 -17.69 -9.27 3.18
C TYR A 29 -18.00 -8.10 4.13
N LEU A 30 -17.09 -7.80 5.07
CA LEU A 30 -17.29 -6.74 6.06
C LEU A 30 -17.19 -5.34 5.47
N LEU A 31 -16.18 -5.08 4.63
CA LEU A 31 -15.89 -3.74 4.11
C LEU A 31 -16.68 -3.42 2.84
N ARG A 32 -17.23 -4.45 2.17
CA ARG A 32 -18.00 -4.33 0.91
C ARG A 32 -17.31 -3.46 -0.15
N SER A 33 -15.97 -3.48 -0.17
CA SER A 33 -15.14 -2.60 -1.00
C SER A 33 -13.92 -3.34 -1.57
N ASN A 34 -13.29 -2.74 -2.58
CA ASN A 34 -12.09 -3.28 -3.20
C ASN A 34 -10.85 -3.03 -2.32
N SER A 35 -10.13 -4.10 -1.98
CA SER A 35 -8.92 -4.06 -1.16
C SER A 35 -7.71 -4.57 -1.96
N ASP A 36 -6.73 -3.71 -2.19
CA ASP A 36 -5.41 -4.11 -2.69
C ASP A 36 -4.40 -4.07 -1.53
N VAL A 37 -3.61 -5.12 -1.36
CA VAL A 37 -2.57 -5.22 -0.34
C VAL A 37 -1.23 -5.37 -1.05
N THR A 38 -0.32 -4.46 -0.74
CA THR A 38 1.04 -4.42 -1.30
C THR A 38 2.05 -4.25 -0.17
N SER A 39 3.21 -4.92 -0.27
CA SER A 39 4.32 -4.78 0.69
C SER A 39 4.99 -3.41 0.54
N LEU A 40 5.15 -2.69 1.66
CA LEU A 40 5.79 -1.36 1.71
C LEU A 40 7.24 -1.39 2.20
N LEU A 41 7.87 -2.57 2.22
CA LEU A 41 9.24 -2.69 2.72
C LEU A 41 10.29 -2.01 1.80
N SER A 42 9.96 -1.79 0.53
CA SER A 42 10.81 -1.04 -0.40
C SER A 42 10.55 0.46 -0.29
N GLY A 43 11.63 1.26 -0.17
CA GLY A 43 11.53 2.73 -0.11
C GLY A 43 10.89 3.33 -1.38
N THR A 44 11.08 2.70 -2.54
CA THR A 44 10.45 3.13 -3.80
C THR A 44 8.94 2.88 -3.78
N ALA A 45 8.51 1.71 -3.26
CA ALA A 45 7.10 1.38 -3.12
C ALA A 45 6.40 2.32 -2.14
N LEU A 46 7.05 2.63 -1.01
CA LEU A 46 6.53 3.58 -0.04
C LEU A 46 6.36 4.98 -0.67
N LYS A 47 7.39 5.47 -1.37
CA LYS A 47 7.34 6.78 -2.04
C LYS A 47 6.22 6.86 -3.09
N ALA A 48 6.04 5.80 -3.88
CA ALA A 48 5.00 5.73 -4.89
C ALA A 48 3.59 5.73 -4.27
N VAL A 49 3.37 4.96 -3.20
CA VAL A 49 2.08 4.90 -2.50
C VAL A 49 1.75 6.22 -1.83
N VAL A 50 2.73 6.85 -1.17
CA VAL A 50 2.54 8.16 -0.55
C VAL A 50 2.14 9.19 -1.61
N ALA A 51 2.91 9.31 -2.71
CA ALA A 51 2.58 10.23 -3.79
C ALA A 51 1.18 9.98 -4.39
N TYR A 52 0.82 8.70 -4.58
CA TYR A 52 -0.51 8.34 -5.05
C TYR A 52 -1.62 8.75 -4.08
N VAL A 53 -1.46 8.49 -2.78
CA VAL A 53 -2.47 8.88 -1.78
C VAL A 53 -2.60 10.40 -1.71
N THR A 54 -1.49 11.13 -1.72
CA THR A 54 -1.48 12.58 -1.53
C THR A 54 -1.95 13.34 -2.76
N ASP A 55 -1.59 12.87 -3.94
CA ASP A 55 -1.81 13.63 -5.17
C ASP A 55 -3.05 13.13 -5.92
N TYR A 56 -3.43 11.86 -5.74
CA TYR A 56 -4.57 11.26 -6.45
C TYR A 56 -5.79 11.00 -5.55
N ILE A 57 -5.61 10.47 -4.34
CA ILE A 57 -6.75 10.15 -3.45
C ILE A 57 -7.25 11.42 -2.75
N THR A 58 -6.36 12.24 -2.19
CA THR A 58 -6.77 13.46 -1.48
C THR A 58 -7.06 14.58 -2.49
N LYS A 59 -8.36 14.82 -2.74
CA LYS A 59 -8.86 15.85 -3.67
C LYS A 59 -8.54 17.29 -3.26
N THR A 60 -8.10 17.50 -2.02
CA THR A 60 -7.61 18.79 -1.53
C THR A 60 -6.12 18.60 -1.22
N PRO A 61 -5.22 19.44 -1.77
CA PRO A 61 -3.79 19.25 -1.59
C PRO A 61 -3.43 19.36 -0.11
N LEU A 62 -3.06 18.23 0.49
CA LEU A 62 -2.51 18.19 1.84
C LEU A 62 -1.10 18.78 1.81
N LYS A 63 -0.76 19.53 2.85
CA LYS A 63 0.61 20.07 2.98
C LYS A 63 1.56 18.91 3.25
N THR A 64 2.65 18.81 2.49
CA THR A 64 3.62 17.71 2.52
C THR A 64 4.14 17.38 3.93
N TYR A 65 4.28 18.38 4.81
CA TYR A 65 4.71 18.16 6.20
C TYR A 65 3.73 17.29 7.01
N THR A 66 2.42 17.44 6.76
CA THR A 66 1.39 16.68 7.49
C THR A 66 1.47 15.21 7.16
N ILE A 67 1.77 14.87 5.89
CA ILE A 67 1.92 13.49 5.42
C ILE A 67 3.16 12.84 6.04
N PHE A 68 4.30 13.53 6.04
CA PHE A 68 5.51 13.00 6.67
C PHE A 68 5.35 12.84 8.19
N GLN A 69 4.58 13.72 8.84
CA GLN A 69 4.27 13.60 10.26
C GLN A 69 3.43 12.35 10.54
N THR A 70 2.35 12.08 9.79
CA THR A 70 1.54 10.87 9.99
C THR A 70 2.31 9.59 9.71
N ILE A 71 3.24 9.60 8.74
CA ILE A 71 4.10 8.45 8.49
C ILE A 71 4.99 8.20 9.70
N ARG A 72 5.63 9.23 10.25
CA ARG A 72 6.48 9.12 11.45
C ARG A 72 5.69 8.59 12.65
N ASP A 73 4.51 9.14 12.92
CA ASP A 73 3.68 8.76 14.07
C ASP A 73 3.21 7.28 14.05
N VAL A 74 3.31 6.60 12.89
CA VAL A 74 2.99 5.15 12.76
C VAL A 74 4.22 4.27 13.05
N PHE A 75 5.44 4.82 12.91
CA PHE A 75 6.70 4.10 13.09
C PHE A 75 7.39 4.38 14.44
N ASP A 76 7.00 5.45 15.15
CA ASP A 76 7.33 5.70 16.57
C ASP A 76 6.36 4.95 17.49
#